data_AF-G9P3Q1-F1
#
_entry.id   AF-G9P3Q1-F1
#
_cell.length_a   1.000
_cell.length_b   1.000
_cell.length_c   1.000
_cell.angle_alpha   90.00
_cell.angle_beta   90.00
_cell.angle_gamma   90.00
#
_symmetry.space_group_name_H-M   'P 1'
#
loop_
_entity.id
_entity.type
_entity.pdbx_description
1 polymer ?
#
loop_
_entity_poly.entity_id
_entity_poly.type
_entity_poly.pdbx_seq_one_letter_code
_entity_poly.pdbx_strand_id
1 'polypeptide(L)'
;MPPFRVTKLSRDTKRLFREYKIHKKVDTIFKAMSKELTICGLDIDLPFVPECSGFYPNISSSPCSETLKHLKGFPADASGYFMEYIRPLNEHHTKYLIKRYLTRSAQCQALSTGQSKHFLAKVYLGDTKPLSDAWNTNMHDRPAYLDHLLAERVEVSYLAASMGATLAILHWSCGVDARGVEFVLGRDARGHVQFWL
;
A
#
# COMPACT_ATOMS: atom_id res chain seq x y z
N MET A 1 -13.27 -12.24 11.36
CA MET A 1 -13.50 -10.81 11.04
C MET A 1 -13.48 -10.66 9.54
N PRO A 2 -14.46 -9.98 8.91
CA PRO A 2 -14.36 -9.66 7.50
C PRO A 2 -13.08 -8.84 7.26
N PRO A 3 -12.37 -9.05 6.14
CA PRO A 3 -11.17 -8.27 5.84
C PRO A 3 -11.55 -6.79 5.78
N PHE A 4 -10.69 -5.92 6.33
CA PHE A 4 -10.81 -4.49 6.08
C PHE A 4 -10.67 -4.29 4.58
N ARG A 5 -11.67 -3.67 3.95
CA ARG A 5 -11.74 -3.48 2.51
C ARG A 5 -11.79 -2.00 2.20
N VAL A 6 -11.08 -1.62 1.15
CA VAL A 6 -11.22 -0.32 0.50
C VAL A 6 -12.18 -0.48 -0.67
N THR A 7 -13.04 0.51 -0.87
CA THR A 7 -13.92 0.55 -2.04
C THR A 7 -13.40 1.61 -2.99
N LYS A 8 -13.08 1.22 -4.23
CA LYS A 8 -12.82 2.17 -5.32
C LYS A 8 -14.10 2.38 -6.10
N LEU A 9 -14.46 3.65 -6.32
CA LEU A 9 -15.71 4.07 -6.95
C LEU A 9 -15.42 5.03 -8.10
N SER A 10 -16.18 4.90 -9.19
CA SER A 10 -16.13 5.85 -10.30
C SER A 10 -17.42 5.79 -11.13
N ARG A 11 -17.84 6.95 -11.64
CA ARG A 11 -18.89 7.04 -12.67
C ARG A 11 -18.39 6.63 -14.06
N ASP A 12 -17.07 6.63 -14.27
CA ASP A 12 -16.46 6.05 -15.48
C ASP A 12 -16.26 4.54 -15.29
N THR A 13 -17.31 3.79 -15.59
CA THR A 13 -17.35 2.33 -15.46
C THR A 13 -16.31 1.63 -16.34
N LYS A 14 -16.07 2.15 -17.55
CA LYS A 14 -15.13 1.51 -18.49
C LYS A 14 -13.70 1.63 -17.98
N ARG A 15 -13.31 2.81 -17.52
CA ARG A 15 -11.99 3.04 -16.91
C ARG A 15 -11.81 2.20 -15.65
N LEU A 16 -12.78 2.23 -14.73
CA LEU A 16 -12.66 1.50 -13.46
C LEU A 16 -12.60 -0.02 -13.68
N PHE A 17 -13.36 -0.55 -14.64
CA PHE A 17 -13.29 -1.96 -14.99
C PHE A 17 -11.94 -2.35 -15.60
N ARG A 18 -11.32 -1.47 -16.39
CA ARG A 18 -9.96 -1.67 -16.91
C ARG A 18 -8.93 -1.71 -15.78
N GLU A 19 -9.02 -0.78 -14.82
CA GLU A 19 -8.17 -0.77 -13.63
C GLU A 19 -8.33 -2.06 -12.82
N TYR A 20 -9.58 -2.49 -12.57
CA TYR A 20 -9.87 -3.78 -11.90
C TYR A 20 -9.24 -4.97 -12.63
N LYS A 21 -9.36 -5.03 -13.96
CA LYS A 21 -8.76 -6.10 -14.78
C LYS A 21 -7.24 -6.12 -14.68
N ILE A 22 -6.59 -4.96 -14.75
CA ILE A 22 -5.14 -4.84 -14.60
C ILE A 22 -4.73 -5.34 -13.22
N HIS A 23 -5.42 -4.89 -12.16
CA HIS A 23 -5.11 -5.33 -10.79
C HIS A 23 -5.25 -6.84 -10.61
N LYS A 24 -6.36 -7.44 -11.09
CA LYS A 24 -6.54 -8.91 -11.05
C LYS A 24 -5.47 -9.65 -11.84
N LYS A 25 -5.03 -9.11 -12.98
CA LYS A 25 -3.92 -9.66 -13.75
C LYS A 25 -2.63 -9.64 -12.94
N VAL A 26 -2.29 -8.50 -12.34
CA VAL A 26 -1.10 -8.34 -11.48
C VAL A 26 -1.13 -9.33 -10.32
N ASP A 27 -2.21 -9.37 -9.54
CA ASP A 27 -2.41 -10.32 -8.42
C ASP A 27 -2.18 -11.78 -8.86
N THR A 28 -2.78 -12.18 -9.99
CA THR A 28 -2.65 -13.55 -10.52
C THR A 28 -1.21 -13.87 -10.93
N ILE A 29 -0.56 -12.95 -11.64
CA ILE A 29 0.82 -13.13 -12.11
C ILE A 29 1.80 -13.16 -10.93
N PHE A 30 1.64 -12.28 -9.94
CA PHE A 30 2.51 -12.25 -8.77
C PHE A 30 2.40 -13.55 -7.96
N LYS A 31 1.18 -14.09 -7.79
CA LYS A 31 0.97 -15.40 -7.16
C LYS A 31 1.61 -16.55 -7.92
N ALA A 32 1.63 -16.50 -9.25
CA ALA A 32 2.28 -17.51 -10.08
C ALA A 32 3.82 -17.38 -10.01
N MET A 33 4.33 -16.17 -10.20
CA MET A 33 5.76 -15.86 -10.19
C MET A 33 6.40 -16.12 -8.84
N SER A 34 5.72 -15.78 -7.73
CA SER A 34 6.22 -16.10 -6.38
C SER A 34 6.46 -17.61 -6.21
N LYS A 35 5.55 -18.46 -6.71
CA LYS A 35 5.75 -19.92 -6.69
C LYS A 35 6.90 -20.36 -7.60
N GLU A 36 7.01 -19.78 -8.78
CA GLU A 36 8.07 -20.10 -9.73
C GLU A 36 9.46 -19.74 -9.21
N LEU A 37 9.61 -18.56 -8.59
CA LEU A 37 10.85 -18.13 -7.95
C LEU A 37 11.28 -19.10 -6.85
N THR A 38 10.33 -19.55 -6.01
CA THR A 38 10.60 -20.57 -4.99
C THR A 38 11.04 -21.90 -5.61
N ILE A 39 10.41 -22.36 -6.69
CA ILE A 39 10.76 -23.61 -7.38
C ILE A 39 12.17 -23.52 -7.99
N CYS A 40 12.53 -22.37 -8.56
CA CYS A 40 13.85 -22.12 -9.14
C CYS A 40 14.94 -21.89 -8.09
N GLY A 41 14.61 -21.87 -6.79
CA GLY A 41 15.56 -21.64 -5.71
C GLY A 41 16.12 -20.21 -5.69
N LEU A 42 15.39 -19.24 -6.27
CA LEU A 42 15.78 -17.83 -6.21
C LEU A 42 15.28 -17.24 -4.88
N ASP A 43 16.22 -16.71 -4.10
CA ASP A 43 15.95 -16.05 -2.81
C ASP A 43 15.46 -14.62 -3.02
N ILE A 44 14.29 -14.48 -3.64
CA ILE A 44 13.60 -13.20 -3.87
C ILE A 44 12.13 -13.38 -3.53
N ASP A 45 11.69 -12.71 -2.48
CA ASP A 45 10.26 -12.59 -2.18
C ASP A 45 9.69 -11.37 -2.88
N LEU A 46 8.52 -11.56 -3.49
CA LEU A 46 7.76 -10.47 -4.09
C LEU A 46 6.90 -9.75 -3.03
N PRO A 47 6.64 -8.44 -3.20
CA PRO A 47 5.72 -7.73 -2.34
C PRO A 47 4.31 -8.32 -2.46
N PHE A 48 3.55 -8.16 -1.37
CA PHE A 48 2.14 -8.50 -1.36
C PHE A 48 1.36 -7.54 -2.26
N VAL A 49 0.49 -8.09 -3.09
CA VAL A 49 -0.45 -7.32 -3.91
C VAL A 49 -1.81 -7.36 -3.21
N PRO A 50 -2.42 -6.20 -2.88
CA PRO A 50 -3.73 -6.17 -2.22
C PRO A 50 -4.78 -6.95 -3.01
N GLU A 51 -5.49 -7.88 -2.38
CA GLU A 51 -6.45 -8.69 -3.13
C GLU A 51 -7.65 -7.86 -3.63
N CYS A 52 -8.01 -8.03 -4.89
CA CYS A 52 -9.24 -7.45 -5.45
C CYS A 52 -10.39 -8.47 -5.46
N SER A 53 -11.58 -8.02 -5.04
CA SER A 53 -12.80 -8.83 -5.04
C SER A 53 -13.98 -8.07 -5.66
N GLY A 54 -14.70 -8.74 -6.58
CA GLY A 54 -16.00 -8.34 -7.12
C GLY A 54 -16.03 -6.97 -7.79
N PHE A 55 -16.24 -6.94 -9.11
CA PHE A 55 -16.58 -5.69 -9.81
C PHE A 55 -18.10 -5.55 -9.92
N TYR A 56 -18.60 -4.37 -9.56
CA TYR A 56 -20.01 -4.02 -9.58
C TYR A 56 -20.21 -2.83 -10.51
N PRO A 57 -20.87 -3.02 -11.68
CA PRO A 57 -21.20 -1.92 -12.58
C PRO A 57 -22.09 -0.86 -11.93
N ASN A 58 -22.89 -1.28 -10.94
CA ASN A 58 -23.63 -0.41 -10.03
C ASN A 58 -23.32 -0.86 -8.60
N ILE A 59 -22.64 -0.02 -7.82
CA ILE A 59 -22.22 -0.37 -6.47
C ILE A 59 -23.39 -0.61 -5.50
N SER A 60 -24.58 -0.07 -5.79
CA SER A 60 -25.79 -0.31 -5.00
C SER A 60 -26.27 -1.76 -5.07
N SER A 61 -25.81 -2.54 -6.07
CA SER A 61 -26.06 -3.98 -6.13
C SER A 61 -25.01 -4.81 -5.37
N SER A 62 -24.04 -4.17 -4.71
CA SER A 62 -23.01 -4.88 -3.94
C SER A 62 -23.52 -5.29 -2.56
N PRO A 63 -22.90 -6.30 -1.91
CA PRO A 63 -23.25 -6.71 -0.54
C PRO A 63 -23.09 -5.61 0.51
N CYS A 64 -22.36 -4.52 0.20
CA CYS A 64 -22.10 -3.42 1.11
C CYS A 64 -23.02 -2.21 0.86
N SER A 65 -24.05 -2.35 0.02
CA SER A 65 -24.92 -1.23 -0.39
C SER A 65 -25.56 -0.52 0.78
N GLU A 66 -26.07 -1.24 1.79
CA GLU A 66 -26.67 -0.63 2.99
C GLU A 66 -25.67 0.21 3.79
N THR A 67 -24.45 -0.29 4.00
CA THR A 67 -23.39 0.48 4.69
C THR A 67 -23.01 1.73 3.90
N LEU A 68 -22.96 1.63 2.58
CA LEU A 68 -22.55 2.73 1.70
C LEU A 68 -23.63 3.83 1.57
N LYS A 69 -24.93 3.48 1.64
CA LYS A 69 -26.05 4.44 1.62
C LYS A 69 -25.99 5.46 2.76
N HIS A 70 -25.40 5.11 3.89
CA HIS A 70 -25.25 6.02 5.03
C HIS A 70 -24.12 7.05 4.85
N LEU A 71 -23.28 6.91 3.82
CA LEU A 71 -22.22 7.87 3.52
C LEU A 71 -22.82 9.08 2.78
N LYS A 72 -22.67 10.28 3.37
CA LYS A 72 -23.08 11.53 2.71
C LYS A 72 -22.32 11.70 1.39
N GLY A 73 -23.05 11.98 0.30
CA GLY A 73 -22.48 12.20 -1.03
C GLY A 73 -22.08 10.92 -1.76
N PHE A 74 -22.54 9.74 -1.31
CA PHE A 74 -22.28 8.48 -1.98
C PHE A 74 -22.88 8.44 -3.40
N PRO A 75 -22.07 8.22 -4.45
CA PRO A 75 -22.58 8.12 -5.81
C PRO A 75 -23.21 6.73 -6.02
N ALA A 76 -24.50 6.60 -5.68
CA ALA A 76 -25.25 5.35 -5.78
C ALA A 76 -25.32 4.78 -7.22
N ASP A 77 -25.12 5.63 -8.22
CA ASP A 77 -25.06 5.32 -9.65
C ASP A 77 -23.66 4.91 -10.14
N ALA A 78 -22.63 5.01 -9.29
CA ALA A 78 -21.27 4.68 -9.67
C ALA A 78 -21.03 3.16 -9.76
N SER A 79 -20.05 2.81 -10.57
CA SER A 79 -19.43 1.49 -10.52
C SER A 79 -18.39 1.43 -9.41
N GLY A 80 -18.09 0.21 -8.94
CA GLY A 80 -17.08 0.01 -7.91
C GLY A 80 -16.54 -1.40 -7.83
N TYR A 81 -15.38 -1.54 -7.19
CA TYR A 81 -14.85 -2.83 -6.76
C TYR A 81 -14.19 -2.72 -5.39
N PHE A 82 -14.06 -3.85 -4.70
CA PHE A 82 -13.41 -3.91 -3.40
C PHE A 82 -11.97 -4.39 -3.53
N MET A 83 -11.12 -3.82 -2.71
CA MET A 83 -9.71 -4.17 -2.58
C MET A 83 -9.37 -4.40 -1.10
N GLU A 84 -8.42 -5.26 -0.82
CA GLU A 84 -7.83 -5.41 0.51
C GLU A 84 -7.27 -4.07 1.00
N TYR A 85 -7.53 -3.75 2.27
CA TYR A 85 -6.93 -2.59 2.92
C TYR A 85 -5.58 -2.95 3.52
N ILE A 86 -4.51 -2.34 2.99
CA ILE A 86 -3.19 -2.37 3.61
C ILE A 86 -3.28 -1.63 4.95
N ARG A 87 -3.09 -2.35 6.05
CA ARG A 87 -3.24 -1.73 7.37
C ARG A 87 -2.01 -0.85 7.66
N PRO A 88 -2.20 0.34 8.25
CA PRO A 88 -1.10 1.18 8.68
C PRO A 88 -0.31 0.52 9.80
N LEU A 89 0.93 0.96 10.06
CA LEU A 89 1.73 0.45 11.18
C LEU A 89 0.99 0.64 12.51
N ASN A 90 1.38 -0.17 13.51
CA ASN A 90 0.74 -0.09 14.82
C ASN A 90 1.09 1.24 15.50
N GLU A 91 0.23 1.68 16.42
CA GLU A 91 0.38 2.97 17.08
C GLU A 91 1.70 3.10 17.86
N HIS A 92 2.19 1.99 18.43
CA HIS A 92 3.45 1.97 19.16
C HIS A 92 4.66 2.22 18.24
N HIS A 93 4.72 1.55 17.09
CA HIS A 93 5.75 1.76 16.06
C HIS A 93 5.68 3.18 15.52
N THR A 94 4.48 3.68 15.21
CA THR A 94 4.33 5.05 14.72
C THR A 94 4.79 6.07 15.75
N LYS A 95 4.44 5.91 17.03
CA LYS A 95 4.92 6.78 18.12
C LYS A 95 6.45 6.71 18.28
N TYR A 96 7.04 5.54 18.14
CA TYR A 96 8.48 5.35 18.18
C TYR A 96 9.16 6.13 17.04
N LEU A 97 8.70 5.95 15.80
CA LEU A 97 9.25 6.63 14.63
C LEU A 97 9.12 8.15 14.74
N ILE A 98 7.97 8.66 15.21
CA ILE A 98 7.75 10.08 15.48
C ILE A 98 8.81 10.62 16.47
N LYS A 99 9.02 9.93 17.60
CA LYS A 99 9.98 10.37 18.61
C LYS A 99 11.42 10.32 18.13
N ARG A 100 11.75 9.35 17.27
CA ARG A 100 13.10 9.12 16.75
C ARG A 100 13.49 10.11 15.66
N TYR A 101 12.57 10.43 14.75
CA TYR A 101 12.90 11.14 13.52
C TYR A 101 12.37 12.58 13.46
N LEU A 102 11.39 12.96 14.30
CA LEU A 102 10.89 14.33 14.33
C LEU A 102 11.49 15.17 15.46
N THR A 103 11.59 16.47 15.23
CA THR A 103 11.93 17.46 16.27
C THR A 103 10.86 17.54 17.35
N ARG A 104 11.22 17.97 18.56
CA ARG A 104 10.29 18.05 19.71
C ARG A 104 9.05 18.90 19.41
N SER A 105 9.19 20.00 18.65
CA SER A 105 8.06 20.83 18.24
C SER A 105 7.12 20.09 17.28
N ALA A 106 7.68 19.38 16.30
CA ALA A 106 6.90 18.59 15.34
C ALA A 106 6.24 17.36 15.97
N GLN A 107 6.86 16.73 16.98
CA GLN A 107 6.31 15.56 17.67
C GLN A 107 4.93 15.85 18.29
N CYS A 108 4.78 16.97 18.99
CA CYS A 108 3.51 17.34 19.63
C CYS A 108 2.37 17.44 18.61
N GLN A 109 2.65 18.03 17.44
CA GLN A 109 1.68 18.17 16.37
C GLN A 109 1.40 16.84 15.64
N ALA A 110 2.43 16.03 15.37
CA ALA A 110 2.24 14.73 14.72
C ALA A 110 1.43 13.75 15.58
N LEU A 111 1.57 13.83 16.91
CA LEU A 111 0.82 12.98 17.85
C LEU A 111 -0.62 13.45 18.06
N SER A 112 -0.91 14.75 17.93
CA SER A 112 -2.24 15.30 18.20
C SER A 112 -3.21 15.19 17.01
N THR A 113 -2.71 15.16 15.77
CA THR A 113 -3.54 15.18 14.56
C THR A 113 -4.23 13.86 14.23
N GLY A 114 -3.97 12.78 14.97
CA GLY A 114 -4.53 11.46 14.70
C GLY A 114 -4.04 10.81 13.39
N GLN A 115 -3.18 11.50 12.61
CA GLN A 115 -2.56 10.98 11.39
C GLN A 115 -1.69 9.74 11.64
N SER A 116 -1.23 9.56 12.88
CA SER A 116 -0.53 8.36 13.32
C SER A 116 -1.34 7.06 13.10
N LYS A 117 -2.67 7.16 13.01
CA LYS A 117 -3.57 6.01 12.78
C LYS A 117 -3.58 5.50 11.34
N HIS A 118 -3.02 6.25 10.39
CA HIS A 118 -2.99 5.92 8.96
C HIS A 118 -1.57 5.87 8.38
N PHE A 119 -0.55 5.73 9.24
CA PHE A 119 0.85 5.70 8.81
C PHE A 119 1.18 4.45 7.99
N LEU A 120 1.43 4.62 6.70
CA LEU A 120 2.12 3.68 5.82
C LEU A 120 3.48 4.26 5.47
N ALA A 121 4.54 3.46 5.58
CA ALA A 121 5.88 3.93 5.27
C ALA A 121 6.20 3.65 3.80
N LYS A 122 6.31 4.69 2.98
CA LYS A 122 6.63 4.55 1.54
C LYS A 122 8.12 4.26 1.37
N VAL A 123 8.48 3.07 0.92
CA VAL A 123 9.88 2.67 0.75
C VAL A 123 10.51 3.52 -0.35
N TYR A 124 11.53 4.31 0.02
CA TYR A 124 12.19 5.23 -0.88
C TYR A 124 13.70 5.03 -0.82
N LEU A 125 14.21 4.18 -1.71
CA LEU A 125 15.62 3.79 -1.76
C LEU A 125 16.49 4.75 -2.58
N GLY A 126 15.87 5.66 -3.34
CA GLY A 126 16.56 6.54 -4.28
C GLY A 126 17.21 7.79 -3.67
N ASP A 127 16.94 8.08 -2.39
CA ASP A 127 17.51 9.24 -1.70
C ASP A 127 17.56 9.01 -0.19
N THR A 128 18.33 9.87 0.46
CA THR A 128 18.36 10.03 1.92
C THR A 128 17.37 11.10 2.36
N LYS A 129 17.05 11.15 3.65
CA LYS A 129 16.09 12.14 4.17
C LYS A 129 16.55 13.58 3.87
N PRO A 130 15.64 14.46 3.42
CA PRO A 130 15.95 15.88 3.29
C PRO A 130 16.17 16.49 4.68
N LEU A 131 16.95 17.57 4.74
CA LEU A 131 17.21 18.28 6.01
C LEU A 131 15.93 18.74 6.70
N SER A 132 14.91 19.13 5.91
CA SER A 132 13.62 19.59 6.40
C SER A 132 12.72 18.47 6.95
N ASP A 133 13.06 17.20 6.74
CA ASP A 133 12.19 16.06 7.08
C ASP A 133 11.81 16.06 8.57
N ALA A 134 12.75 16.43 9.46
CA ALA A 134 12.53 16.43 10.90
C ALA A 134 11.42 17.40 11.40
N TRP A 135 10.98 18.34 10.56
CA TRP A 135 9.84 19.24 10.83
C TRP A 135 8.56 18.86 10.10
N ASN A 136 8.62 17.89 9.19
CA ASN A 136 7.44 17.41 8.49
C ASN A 136 6.53 16.66 9.47
N THR A 137 5.36 17.23 9.77
CA THR A 137 4.38 16.63 10.68
C THR A 137 3.38 15.73 9.97
N ASN A 138 3.41 15.70 8.63
CA ASN A 138 2.57 14.81 7.86
C ASN A 138 3.08 13.38 8.00
N MET A 139 2.28 12.56 8.67
CA MET A 139 2.54 11.14 8.86
C MET A 139 1.84 10.28 7.81
N HIS A 140 0.89 10.83 7.05
CA HIS A 140 0.25 10.07 5.99
C HIS A 140 1.27 9.80 4.88
N ASP A 141 1.47 8.52 4.54
CA ASP A 141 2.34 8.09 3.43
C ASP A 141 3.77 8.65 3.46
N ARG A 142 4.33 8.81 4.66
CA ARG A 142 5.67 9.40 4.79
C ARG A 142 6.73 8.49 4.13
N PRO A 143 7.70 9.07 3.39
CA PRO A 143 8.81 8.29 2.87
C PRO A 143 9.68 7.68 3.98
N ALA A 144 9.95 6.39 3.86
CA ALA A 144 11.02 5.68 4.53
C ALA A 144 12.26 5.76 3.65
N TYR A 145 13.05 6.82 3.86
CA TYR A 145 14.31 7.05 3.17
C TYR A 145 15.34 5.96 3.45
N LEU A 146 16.33 5.84 2.57
CA LEU A 146 17.38 4.84 2.66
C LEU A 146 18.10 4.85 4.02
N ASP A 147 18.47 6.03 4.52
CA ASP A 147 19.17 6.20 5.79
C ASP A 147 18.30 5.84 7.00
N HIS A 148 16.99 6.12 6.94
CA HIS A 148 16.03 5.64 7.95
C HIS A 148 15.93 4.11 7.95
N LEU A 149 15.80 3.49 6.78
CA LEU A 149 15.69 2.02 6.67
C LEU A 149 16.94 1.31 7.20
N LEU A 150 18.13 1.81 6.88
CA LEU A 150 19.39 1.32 7.42
C LEU A 150 19.47 1.49 8.95
N ALA A 151 19.05 2.64 9.47
CA ALA A 151 19.04 2.92 10.90
C ALA A 151 18.05 2.05 11.69
N GLU A 152 16.96 1.61 11.05
CA GLU A 152 15.99 0.64 11.59
C GLU A 152 16.38 -0.82 11.32
N ARG A 153 17.56 -1.07 10.75
CA ARG A 153 18.08 -2.41 10.42
C ARG A 153 17.15 -3.20 9.48
N VAL A 154 16.53 -2.50 8.53
CA VAL A 154 15.78 -3.15 7.46
C VAL A 154 16.77 -3.66 6.41
N GLU A 155 16.55 -4.89 5.91
CA GLU A 155 17.35 -5.49 4.84
C GLU A 155 17.11 -4.78 3.50
N VAL A 156 17.85 -3.70 3.26
CA VAL A 156 17.68 -2.85 2.05
C VAL A 156 18.01 -3.61 0.77
N SER A 157 19.01 -4.49 0.78
CA SER A 157 19.37 -5.33 -0.37
C SER A 157 18.20 -6.19 -0.84
N TYR A 158 17.50 -6.80 0.12
CA TYR A 158 16.30 -7.58 -0.13
C TYR A 158 15.16 -6.72 -0.68
N LEU A 159 14.89 -5.55 -0.10
CA LEU A 159 13.88 -4.63 -0.64
C LEU A 159 14.20 -4.20 -2.07
N ALA A 160 15.46 -3.87 -2.35
CA ALA A 160 15.91 -3.48 -3.69
C ALA A 160 15.72 -4.62 -4.71
N ALA A 161 16.09 -5.86 -4.35
CA ALA A 161 15.88 -7.03 -5.19
C ALA A 161 14.39 -7.28 -5.46
N SER A 162 13.57 -7.21 -4.42
CA SER A 162 12.11 -7.37 -4.49
C SER A 162 11.45 -6.29 -5.38
N MET A 163 11.84 -5.02 -5.22
CA MET A 163 11.39 -3.90 -6.06
C MET A 163 11.80 -4.09 -7.52
N GLY A 164 13.06 -4.45 -7.78
CA GLY A 164 13.57 -4.71 -9.12
C GLY A 164 12.82 -5.84 -9.84
N ALA A 165 12.64 -6.97 -9.15
CA ALA A 165 11.86 -8.10 -9.65
C ALA A 165 10.40 -7.70 -9.94
N THR A 166 9.78 -6.95 -9.03
CA THR A 166 8.41 -6.42 -9.20
C THR A 166 8.30 -5.59 -10.48
N LEU A 167 9.19 -4.61 -10.67
CA LEU A 167 9.15 -3.74 -11.85
C LEU A 167 9.36 -4.55 -13.14
N ALA A 168 10.25 -5.54 -13.14
CA ALA A 168 10.44 -6.44 -14.27
C ALA A 168 9.17 -7.26 -14.57
N ILE A 169 8.53 -7.85 -13.55
CA ILE A 169 7.30 -8.63 -13.71
C ILE A 169 6.15 -7.74 -14.21
N LEU A 170 6.00 -6.54 -13.66
CA LEU A 170 4.96 -5.59 -14.11
C LEU A 170 5.15 -5.23 -15.58
N HIS A 171 6.38 -4.98 -16.01
CA HIS A 171 6.68 -4.64 -17.39
C HIS A 171 6.46 -5.84 -18.34
N TRP A 172 7.19 -6.93 -18.11
CA TRP A 172 7.26 -8.04 -19.07
C TRP A 172 6.03 -8.95 -19.03
N SER A 173 5.54 -9.25 -17.82
CA SER A 173 4.43 -10.21 -17.65
C SER A 173 3.07 -9.50 -17.61
N CYS A 174 2.99 -8.33 -16.97
CA CYS A 174 1.73 -7.60 -16.86
C CYS A 174 1.50 -6.62 -18.03
N GLY A 175 2.53 -6.18 -18.75
CA GLY A 175 2.42 -5.17 -19.81
C GLY A 175 2.08 -3.78 -19.26
N VAL A 176 2.53 -3.48 -18.04
CA VAL A 176 2.33 -2.21 -17.33
C VAL A 176 3.67 -1.48 -17.31
N ASP A 177 3.70 -0.18 -17.60
CA ASP A 177 4.94 0.62 -17.61
C ASP A 177 5.61 0.75 -16.22
N ALA A 178 4.87 0.38 -15.17
CA ALA A 178 5.22 0.49 -13.76
C ALA A 178 5.57 1.91 -13.30
N ARG A 179 5.21 2.93 -14.09
CA ARG A 179 5.48 4.32 -13.75
C ARG A 179 4.57 4.77 -12.61
N GLY A 180 5.18 5.29 -11.55
CA GLY A 180 4.44 5.78 -10.37
C GLY A 180 3.89 4.66 -9.48
N VAL A 181 4.36 3.42 -9.67
CA VAL A 181 4.17 2.34 -8.69
C VAL A 181 4.85 2.75 -7.38
N GLU A 182 4.12 2.60 -6.28
CA GLU A 182 4.62 2.89 -4.94
C GLU A 182 4.80 1.57 -4.20
N PHE A 183 5.78 1.54 -3.30
CA PHE A 183 6.01 0.38 -2.44
C PHE A 183 5.88 0.82 -0.99
N VAL A 184 5.18 0.05 -0.17
CA VAL A 184 4.89 0.47 1.21
C VAL A 184 5.14 -0.64 2.22
N LEU A 185 5.58 -0.25 3.42
CA LEU A 185 5.56 -1.09 4.60
C LEU A 185 4.24 -0.86 5.34
N GLY A 186 3.46 -1.92 5.43
CA GLY A 186 2.15 -1.94 6.06
C GLY A 186 1.95 -3.23 6.82
N ARG A 187 0.80 -3.40 7.47
CA ARG A 187 0.46 -4.60 8.21
C ARG A 187 -0.56 -5.44 7.48
N ASP A 188 -0.40 -6.76 7.59
CA ASP A 188 -1.40 -7.73 7.17
C ASP A 188 -2.58 -7.81 8.17
N ALA A 189 -3.52 -8.72 7.87
CA ALA A 189 -4.67 -8.96 8.73
C ALA A 189 -4.31 -9.48 10.15
N ARG A 190 -3.14 -10.11 10.29
CA ARG A 190 -2.61 -10.69 11.53
C ARG A 190 -1.77 -9.68 12.33
N GLY A 191 -1.40 -8.55 11.73
CA GLY A 191 -0.64 -7.48 12.34
C GLY A 191 0.87 -7.55 12.07
N HIS A 192 1.34 -8.46 11.22
CA HIS A 192 2.74 -8.52 10.82
C HIS A 192 3.05 -7.41 9.83
N VAL A 193 4.22 -6.80 9.95
CA VAL A 193 4.71 -5.85 8.95
C VAL A 193 5.10 -6.64 7.71
N GLN A 194 4.57 -6.22 6.57
CA GLN A 194 4.77 -6.80 5.26
C GLN A 194 5.16 -5.70 4.28
N PHE A 195 5.82 -6.11 3.20
CA PHE A 195 6.16 -5.26 2.08
C PHE A 195 5.08 -5.39 1.00
N TRP A 196 4.50 -4.26 0.58
CA TRP A 196 3.34 -4.21 -0.31
C TRP A 196 3.63 -3.40 -1.56
N LEU A 197 2.92 -3.77 -2.63
CA LEU A 197 2.77 -3.06 -3.89
C LEU A 197 1.50 -2.21 -3.90
#